data_AF-A0A7S6VX34-F1
#
_entry.id   AF-A0A7S6VX34-F1
#
_cell.length_a   1.000
_cell.length_b   1.000
_cell.length_c   1.000
_cell.angle_alpha   90.00
_cell.angle_beta   90.00
_cell.angle_gamma   90.00
#
_symmetry.space_group_name_H-M   'P 1'
#
loop_
_entity.id
_entity.type
_entity.pdbx_description
1 polymer ?
#
loop_
_entity_poly.entity_id
_entity_poly.type
_entity_poly.pdbx_seq_one_letter_code
_entity_poly.pdbx_strand_id
1 'polypeptide(L)'
;MGTNVGGMILPFSGNELQAVVFIEQLEGKVLYKREHWTSDFNTGSEEYFSFCLVNGYLILHHAYYVHSMFYTPEIWQEKFKQLGLMDRMIIFLRVDSANAVGYAVYENAKQIRCFEQSDGKTYQLGEELSFEQQWLNAPAFYVHEFEDEYGEWQTQNIPESEFNEEKMEEWADYYKCRYLDDYENSVHESGLAGVILNELLFEMFQMEYTLDNLYRETFLYSTLSGPQQSKQSHAKQNSKSSLWRKLTALFNK
;
A
#
# COMPACT_ATOMS: atom_id res chain seq x y z
N MET A 1 -9.35 -5.73 -11.76
CA MET A 1 -7.91 -5.43 -11.64
C MET A 1 -7.84 -4.32 -10.63
N GLY A 2 -7.25 -4.57 -9.45
CA GLY A 2 -7.16 -3.56 -8.39
C GLY A 2 -6.07 -2.53 -8.70
N THR A 3 -6.20 -1.33 -8.14
CA THR A 3 -5.15 -0.33 -8.18
C THR A 3 -4.04 -0.77 -7.22
N ASN A 4 -2.82 -0.90 -7.74
CA ASN A 4 -1.64 -1.06 -6.91
C ASN A 4 -0.96 0.29 -6.88
N VAL A 5 -1.02 0.98 -5.75
CA VAL A 5 -0.35 2.27 -5.53
C VAL A 5 0.72 2.04 -4.50
N GLY A 6 1.96 2.25 -4.89
CA GLY A 6 3.09 1.82 -4.10
C GLY A 6 4.33 2.61 -4.41
N GLY A 7 5.13 2.94 -3.39
CA GLY A 7 6.24 3.84 -3.62
C GLY A 7 7.03 4.24 -2.40
N MET A 8 7.84 5.28 -2.59
CA MET A 8 8.62 5.93 -1.55
C MET A 8 8.39 7.44 -1.53
N ILE A 9 8.54 8.03 -0.36
CA ILE A 9 8.51 9.45 -0.09
C ILE A 9 9.81 9.79 0.63
N LEU A 10 10.54 10.79 0.11
CA LEU A 10 11.77 11.27 0.72
C LEU A 10 11.94 12.78 0.57
N PRO A 11 12.66 13.44 1.50
CA PRO A 11 13.02 14.85 1.36
C PRO A 11 13.79 15.10 0.06
N PHE A 12 13.34 16.05 -0.75
CA PHE A 12 13.94 16.37 -2.04
C PHE A 12 13.69 17.82 -2.44
N SER A 13 14.76 18.57 -2.69
CA SER A 13 14.71 20.00 -3.04
C SER A 13 15.10 20.30 -4.49
N GLY A 14 15.24 19.26 -5.32
CA GLY A 14 15.60 19.40 -6.73
C GLY A 14 14.39 19.56 -7.66
N ASN A 15 14.68 19.78 -8.95
CA ASN A 15 13.69 19.82 -10.03
C ASN A 15 13.47 18.43 -10.69
N GLU A 16 12.58 18.36 -11.70
CA GLU A 16 12.28 17.14 -12.47
C GLU A 16 13.55 16.42 -12.96
N LEU A 17 14.50 17.14 -13.58
CA LEU A 17 15.72 16.54 -14.13
C LEU A 17 16.62 15.96 -13.03
N GLN A 18 16.73 16.65 -11.90
CA GLN A 18 17.49 16.15 -10.75
C GLN A 18 16.81 14.92 -10.12
N ALA A 19 15.47 14.90 -10.07
CA ALA A 19 14.71 13.74 -9.60
C ALA A 19 14.93 12.54 -10.53
N VAL A 20 14.94 12.75 -11.85
CA VAL A 20 15.26 11.70 -12.83
C VAL A 20 16.66 11.14 -12.58
N VAL A 21 17.70 11.98 -12.47
CA VAL A 21 19.07 11.53 -12.20
C VAL A 21 19.14 10.73 -10.89
N PHE A 22 18.42 11.17 -9.86
CA PHE A 22 18.33 10.43 -8.60
C PHE A 22 17.69 9.04 -8.80
N ILE A 23 16.56 8.96 -9.50
CA ILE A 23 15.89 7.67 -9.75
C ILE A 23 16.75 6.77 -10.64
N GLU A 24 17.50 7.31 -11.60
CA GLU A 24 18.45 6.53 -12.41
C GLU A 24 19.59 5.96 -11.57
N GLN A 25 20.11 6.72 -10.59
CA GLN A 25 21.10 6.23 -9.62
C GLN A 25 20.50 5.14 -8.73
N LEU A 26 19.26 5.33 -8.30
CA LEU A 26 18.52 4.34 -7.54
C LEU A 26 18.33 3.07 -8.37
N GLU A 27 17.93 3.14 -9.63
CA GLU A 27 17.64 1.96 -10.45
C GLU A 27 18.85 1.32 -11.11
N GLY A 28 19.95 2.06 -11.25
CA GLY A 28 21.06 1.68 -12.11
C GLY A 28 20.68 1.58 -13.58
N LYS A 29 19.62 2.30 -14.00
CA LYS A 29 19.06 2.29 -15.36
C LYS A 29 18.69 3.70 -15.79
N VAL A 30 18.85 3.98 -17.08
CA VAL A 30 18.43 5.26 -17.68
C VAL A 30 16.91 5.32 -17.78
N LEU A 31 16.34 6.51 -17.56
CA LEU A 31 14.93 6.80 -17.67
C LEU A 31 14.63 7.63 -18.92
N TYR A 32 13.51 7.32 -19.56
CA TYR A 32 13.00 7.98 -20.74
C TYR A 32 11.62 8.56 -20.44
N LYS A 33 11.43 9.84 -20.78
CA LYS A 33 10.18 10.56 -20.53
C LYS A 33 9.05 9.95 -21.36
N ARG A 34 7.86 9.88 -20.76
CA ARG A 34 6.65 9.37 -21.40
C ARG A 34 5.62 10.48 -21.56
N GLU A 35 4.89 10.45 -22.67
CA GLU A 35 3.85 11.45 -22.97
C GLU A 35 2.45 11.01 -22.49
N HIS A 36 2.22 9.70 -22.32
CA HIS A 36 0.90 9.16 -22.02
C HIS A 36 0.92 8.12 -20.89
N TRP A 37 -0.07 8.22 -20.02
CA TRP A 37 -0.47 7.21 -19.05
C TRP A 37 -0.99 5.97 -19.76
N THR A 38 -0.61 4.78 -19.29
CA THR A 38 -1.11 3.50 -19.83
C THR A 38 -2.21 2.84 -19.00
N SER A 39 -2.56 3.39 -17.84
CA SER A 39 -3.79 3.17 -17.04
C SER A 39 -3.49 3.56 -15.59
N ASP A 40 -4.53 4.05 -14.93
CA ASP A 40 -4.66 4.50 -13.54
C ASP A 40 -3.64 3.90 -12.58
N PHE A 41 -2.67 4.71 -12.12
CA PHE A 41 -1.62 4.35 -11.14
C PHE A 41 -1.03 2.95 -11.31
N ASN A 42 -1.04 2.39 -12.53
CA ASN A 42 -0.75 0.98 -12.70
C ASN A 42 0.77 0.82 -12.68
N THR A 43 1.31 0.82 -11.47
CA THR A 43 2.59 0.27 -11.11
C THR A 43 2.48 -1.25 -11.19
N GLY A 44 1.98 -1.79 -12.31
CA GLY A 44 1.97 -3.20 -12.62
C GLY A 44 3.23 -3.64 -13.38
N SER A 45 4.08 -2.68 -13.78
CA SER A 45 5.34 -2.93 -14.46
C SER A 45 6.51 -2.33 -13.69
N GLU A 46 7.57 -3.11 -13.47
CA GLU A 46 8.85 -2.64 -12.94
C GLU A 46 9.57 -1.66 -13.88
N GLU A 47 9.07 -1.47 -15.10
CA GLU A 47 9.65 -0.58 -16.09
C GLU A 47 9.10 0.86 -15.99
N TYR A 48 8.03 1.09 -15.24
CA TYR A 48 7.28 2.36 -15.23
C TYR A 48 7.40 3.09 -13.90
N PHE A 49 7.63 4.40 -14.00
CA PHE A 49 7.83 5.31 -12.88
C PHE A 49 6.89 6.49 -13.04
N SER A 50 6.25 6.87 -11.94
CA SER A 50 5.58 8.17 -11.86
C SER A 50 5.96 8.86 -10.57
N PHE A 51 6.20 10.16 -10.63
CA PHE A 51 6.57 10.91 -9.43
C PHE A 51 6.03 12.34 -9.46
N CYS A 52 5.89 12.91 -8.27
CA CYS A 52 5.58 14.32 -8.09
C CYS A 52 6.53 14.95 -7.06
N LEU A 53 6.64 16.27 -7.13
CA LEU A 53 7.43 17.09 -6.23
C LEU A 53 6.48 17.98 -5.43
N VAL A 54 6.36 17.74 -4.13
CA VAL A 54 5.37 18.41 -3.28
C VAL A 54 6.04 18.83 -1.98
N ASN A 55 5.98 20.12 -1.66
CA ASN A 55 6.43 20.69 -0.38
C ASN A 55 7.82 20.22 0.09
N GLY A 56 8.78 20.13 -0.84
CA GLY A 56 10.15 19.69 -0.53
C GLY A 56 10.32 18.18 -0.40
N TYR A 57 9.38 17.39 -0.93
CA TYR A 57 9.46 15.94 -1.00
C TYR A 57 9.33 15.44 -2.44
N LEU A 58 10.03 14.35 -2.73
CA LEU A 58 9.82 13.51 -3.89
C LEU A 58 8.90 12.36 -3.48
N ILE A 59 7.76 12.23 -4.16
CA ILE A 59 6.87 11.09 -4.02
C ILE A 59 7.00 10.25 -5.29
N LEU A 60 7.60 9.09 -5.16
CA LEU A 60 7.93 8.20 -6.26
C LEU A 60 7.07 6.94 -6.18
N HIS A 61 6.25 6.72 -7.19
CA HIS A 61 5.44 5.52 -7.34
C HIS A 61 6.14 4.50 -8.25
N HIS A 62 6.32 3.29 -7.73
CA HIS A 62 6.91 2.16 -8.46
C HIS A 62 6.40 0.82 -7.93
N ALA A 63 6.21 -0.09 -8.88
CA ALA A 63 5.53 -1.37 -8.74
C ALA A 63 6.18 -2.34 -7.76
N TYR A 64 7.51 -2.38 -7.78
CA TYR A 64 8.30 -3.40 -7.09
C TYR A 64 8.94 -2.91 -5.81
N TYR A 65 8.99 -1.59 -5.63
CA TYR A 65 9.57 -1.00 -4.43
C TYR A 65 8.84 -1.46 -3.19
N VAL A 66 7.52 -1.54 -3.27
CA VAL A 66 6.69 -1.91 -2.12
C VAL A 66 7.02 -3.30 -1.58
N HIS A 67 6.89 -4.34 -2.40
CA HIS A 67 7.11 -5.71 -1.93
C HIS A 67 8.56 -5.90 -1.42
N SER A 68 9.54 -5.30 -2.11
CA SER A 68 10.95 -5.49 -1.73
C SER A 68 11.38 -4.65 -0.53
N MET A 69 10.84 -3.45 -0.34
CA MET A 69 11.17 -2.58 0.80
C MET A 69 10.43 -2.98 2.09
N PHE A 70 9.29 -3.66 2.00
CA PHE A 70 8.60 -4.17 3.18
C PHE A 70 9.22 -5.48 3.67
N TYR A 71 9.41 -6.45 2.78
CA TYR A 71 9.73 -7.83 3.17
C TYR A 71 11.20 -8.24 2.98
N THR A 72 12.00 -7.43 2.30
CA THR A 72 13.46 -7.63 2.17
C THR A 72 14.22 -6.33 2.46
N PRO A 73 14.04 -5.74 3.65
CA PRO A 73 14.59 -4.42 3.97
C PRO A 73 16.12 -4.37 3.87
N GLU A 74 16.82 -5.49 4.10
CA GLU A 74 18.29 -5.55 4.10
C GLU A 74 18.92 -5.09 2.79
N ILE A 75 18.30 -5.43 1.66
CA ILE A 75 18.75 -5.04 0.31
C ILE A 75 18.69 -3.51 0.16
N TRP A 76 17.59 -2.91 0.63
CA TRP A 76 17.35 -1.48 0.53
C TRP A 76 18.17 -0.68 1.53
N GLN A 77 18.35 -1.18 2.75
CA GLN A 77 19.20 -0.55 3.76
C GLN A 77 20.64 -0.36 3.25
N GLU A 78 21.23 -1.38 2.62
CA GLU A 78 22.58 -1.24 2.05
C GLU A 78 22.60 -0.27 0.86
N LYS A 79 21.58 -0.31 0.02
CA LYS A 79 21.45 0.63 -1.11
C LYS A 79 21.31 2.07 -0.65
N PHE A 80 20.50 2.32 0.37
CA PHE A 80 20.31 3.65 0.96
C PHE A 80 21.60 4.17 1.59
N LYS A 81 22.36 3.33 2.31
CA LYS A 81 23.70 3.70 2.80
C LYS A 81 24.65 4.10 1.68
N GLN A 82 24.69 3.33 0.59
CA GLN A 82 25.55 3.61 -0.57
C GLN A 82 25.18 4.94 -1.25
N LEU A 83 23.89 5.25 -1.32
CA LEU A 83 23.38 6.50 -1.89
C LEU A 83 23.40 7.68 -0.91
N GLY A 84 23.79 7.47 0.36
CA GLY A 84 23.80 8.51 1.39
C GLY A 84 22.40 8.95 1.85
N LEU A 85 21.37 8.12 1.62
CA LEU A 85 19.99 8.38 2.02
C LEU A 85 19.80 8.08 3.51
N MET A 86 20.14 9.06 4.34
CA MET A 86 20.10 8.95 5.80
C MET A 86 18.88 9.62 6.44
N ASP A 87 18.27 10.58 5.74
CA ASP A 87 17.06 11.25 6.21
C ASP A 87 15.88 10.28 6.31
N ARG A 88 14.85 10.69 7.06
CA ARG A 88 13.64 9.88 7.22
C ARG A 88 12.91 9.74 5.88
N MET A 89 12.60 8.51 5.50
CA MET A 89 11.84 8.16 4.30
C MET A 89 10.63 7.30 4.68
N ILE A 90 9.55 7.42 3.91
CA ILE A 90 8.34 6.63 4.08
C ILE A 90 8.13 5.80 2.83
N ILE A 91 8.00 4.49 3.02
CA ILE A 91 7.57 3.57 1.99
C ILE A 91 6.10 3.30 2.23
N PHE A 92 5.29 3.29 1.18
CA PHE A 92 3.85 3.09 1.32
C PHE A 92 3.33 2.06 0.32
N LEU A 93 2.23 1.42 0.71
CA LEU A 93 1.56 0.34 0.02
C LEU A 93 0.05 0.58 0.08
N ARG A 94 -0.61 0.48 -1.07
CA ARG A 94 -2.05 0.25 -1.18
C ARG A 94 -2.33 -0.67 -2.37
N VAL A 95 -2.96 -1.81 -2.11
CA VAL A 95 -3.31 -2.82 -3.12
C VAL A 95 -4.77 -3.16 -2.94
N ASP A 96 -5.62 -2.59 -3.81
CA ASP A 96 -7.08 -2.77 -3.72
C ASP A 96 -7.48 -4.25 -3.85
N SER A 97 -6.78 -5.01 -4.70
CA SER A 97 -7.11 -6.42 -4.95
C SER A 97 -6.82 -7.37 -3.79
N ALA A 98 -6.02 -6.94 -2.82
CA ALA A 98 -5.67 -7.72 -1.63
C ALA A 98 -6.13 -7.01 -0.34
N ASN A 99 -6.96 -5.96 -0.48
CA ASN A 99 -7.35 -5.06 0.60
C ASN A 99 -6.16 -4.74 1.53
N ALA A 100 -5.00 -4.45 0.92
CA ALA A 100 -3.75 -4.32 1.64
C ALA A 100 -3.32 -2.86 1.68
N VAL A 101 -3.00 -2.35 2.86
CA VAL A 101 -2.52 -0.99 3.06
C VAL A 101 -1.46 -0.98 4.15
N GLY A 102 -0.42 -0.18 3.96
CA GLY A 102 0.64 -0.11 4.96
C GLY A 102 1.70 0.91 4.64
N TYR A 103 2.58 1.10 5.61
CA TYR A 103 3.77 1.92 5.48
C TYR A 103 4.95 1.33 6.24
N ALA A 104 6.15 1.69 5.79
CA ALA A 104 7.38 1.49 6.52
C ALA A 104 8.14 2.80 6.62
N VAL A 105 8.79 3.03 7.76
CA VAL A 105 9.63 4.20 8.00
C VAL A 105 11.08 3.76 8.03
N TYR A 106 11.88 4.41 7.21
CA TYR A 106 13.32 4.28 7.19
C TYR A 106 13.96 5.53 7.77
N GLU A 107 14.95 5.37 8.63
CA GLU A 107 15.75 6.46 9.19
C GLU A 107 17.19 5.98 9.38
N ASN A 108 18.18 6.82 9.03
CA ASN A 108 19.60 6.43 9.00
C ASN A 108 19.83 5.15 8.18
N ALA A 109 19.16 5.03 7.03
CA ALA A 109 19.18 3.88 6.15
C ALA A 109 18.82 2.53 6.83
N LYS A 110 17.99 2.57 7.87
CA LYS A 110 17.44 1.38 8.55
C LYS A 110 15.92 1.45 8.60
N GLN A 111 15.26 0.32 8.42
CA GLN A 111 13.82 0.22 8.69
C GLN A 111 13.63 0.27 10.21
N ILE A 112 13.00 1.32 10.71
CA ILE A 112 12.74 1.51 12.14
C ILE A 112 11.31 1.16 12.54
N ARG A 113 10.39 1.18 11.57
CA ARG A 113 8.97 0.90 11.76
C ARG A 113 8.37 0.31 10.49
N CYS A 114 7.48 -0.66 10.65
CA CYS A 114 6.62 -1.17 9.59
C CYS A 114 5.23 -1.46 10.18
N PHE A 115 4.18 -1.00 9.52
CA PHE A 115 2.80 -1.32 9.84
C PHE A 115 2.02 -1.59 8.56
N GLU A 116 1.49 -2.81 8.44
CA GLU A 116 0.73 -3.26 7.28
C GLU A 116 -0.50 -4.03 7.73
N GLN A 117 -1.59 -3.84 7.00
CA GLN A 117 -2.81 -4.62 7.10
C GLN A 117 -3.17 -5.20 5.75
N SER A 118 -3.50 -6.49 5.70
CA SER A 118 -3.82 -7.23 4.48
C SER A 118 -4.70 -8.43 4.81
N ASP A 119 -5.84 -8.57 4.13
CA ASP A 119 -6.80 -9.69 4.31
C ASP A 119 -7.08 -10.06 5.78
N GLY A 120 -7.34 -9.03 6.62
CA GLY A 120 -7.65 -9.21 8.04
C GLY A 120 -6.44 -9.59 8.92
N LYS A 121 -5.23 -9.64 8.36
CA LYS A 121 -3.97 -9.82 9.10
C LYS A 121 -3.28 -8.49 9.29
N THR A 122 -2.63 -8.35 10.43
CA THR A 122 -1.80 -7.20 10.76
C THR A 122 -0.36 -7.65 10.92
N TYR A 123 0.56 -6.98 10.23
CA TYR A 123 2.00 -7.14 10.38
C TYR A 123 2.60 -5.85 10.95
N GLN A 124 3.38 -5.99 12.03
CA GLN A 124 4.04 -4.87 12.69
C GLN A 124 5.50 -5.21 13.02
N LEU A 125 6.39 -4.23 12.86
CA LEU A 125 7.79 -4.32 13.28
C LEU A 125 8.27 -2.95 13.78
N GLY A 126 9.12 -2.94 14.80
CA GLY A 126 9.66 -1.72 15.39
C GLY A 126 8.73 -1.04 16.40
N GLU A 127 9.24 -0.02 17.07
CA GLU A 127 8.50 0.74 18.09
C GLU A 127 7.48 1.69 17.46
N GLU A 128 6.31 1.82 18.08
CA GLU A 128 5.26 2.76 17.66
C GLU A 128 5.79 4.20 17.70
N LEU A 129 5.63 4.90 16.58
CA LEU A 129 5.97 6.30 16.44
C LEU A 129 4.84 7.17 16.99
N SER A 130 5.18 8.40 17.40
CA SER A 130 4.26 9.31 18.08
C SER A 130 2.95 9.59 17.31
N PHE A 131 3.03 9.63 15.97
CA PHE A 131 1.84 9.87 15.13
C PHE A 131 0.90 8.66 15.07
N GLU A 132 1.39 7.45 15.36
CA GLU A 132 0.58 6.23 15.36
C GLU A 132 -0.18 6.06 16.68
N GLN A 133 0.42 6.54 17.77
CA GLN A 133 0.00 6.20 19.14
C GLN A 133 -1.44 6.60 19.44
N GLN A 134 -1.93 7.70 18.87
CA GLN A 134 -3.30 8.16 19.08
C GLN A 134 -4.30 7.11 18.59
N TRP A 135 -4.11 6.56 17.40
CA TRP A 135 -4.97 5.52 16.84
C TRP A 135 -4.68 4.12 17.40
N LEU A 136 -3.41 3.74 17.55
CA LEU A 136 -3.04 2.41 18.03
C LEU A 136 -3.36 2.19 19.51
N ASN A 137 -3.53 3.26 20.29
CA ASN A 137 -3.97 3.19 21.68
C ASN A 137 -5.39 3.73 21.90
N ALA A 138 -6.10 4.06 20.81
CA ALA A 138 -7.49 4.48 20.88
C ALA A 138 -8.35 3.37 21.48
N PRO A 139 -9.38 3.72 22.29
CA PRO A 139 -10.34 2.75 22.81
C PRO A 139 -10.99 1.97 21.66
N ALA A 140 -11.25 0.69 21.89
CA ALA A 140 -11.92 -0.16 20.92
C ALA A 140 -13.34 -0.56 21.36
N PHE A 141 -14.12 -0.97 20.39
CA PHE A 141 -15.44 -1.59 20.55
C PHE A 141 -15.66 -2.55 19.37
N TYR A 142 -16.72 -3.34 19.45
CA TYR A 142 -17.11 -4.26 18.40
C TYR A 142 -18.46 -3.84 17.83
N VAL A 143 -18.56 -3.85 16.51
CA VAL A 143 -19.83 -3.71 15.78
C VAL A 143 -20.32 -5.13 15.48
N HIS A 144 -21.54 -5.44 15.90
CA HIS A 144 -22.25 -6.66 15.56
C HIS A 144 -23.37 -6.33 14.59
N GLU A 145 -23.29 -6.89 13.38
CA GLU A 145 -24.32 -6.76 12.35
C GLU A 145 -25.09 -8.09 12.22
N PHE A 146 -26.40 -8.03 12.40
CA PHE A 146 -27.26 -9.22 12.37
C PHE A 146 -28.62 -8.91 11.74
N GLU A 147 -29.25 -9.93 11.17
CA GLU A 147 -30.62 -9.87 10.66
C GLU A 147 -31.60 -10.27 11.77
N ASP A 148 -32.62 -9.45 12.02
CA ASP A 148 -33.63 -9.74 13.03
C ASP A 148 -34.71 -10.72 12.57
N GLU A 149 -35.66 -11.03 13.46
CA GLU A 149 -36.75 -11.99 13.18
C GLU A 149 -37.70 -11.56 12.04
N TYR A 150 -37.62 -10.31 11.58
CA TYR A 150 -38.41 -9.75 10.47
C TYR A 150 -37.61 -9.62 9.17
N GLY A 151 -36.32 -9.96 9.18
CA GLY A 151 -35.43 -9.81 8.05
C GLY A 151 -34.81 -8.41 7.91
N GLU A 152 -34.85 -7.59 8.96
CA GLU A 152 -34.23 -6.26 8.95
C GLU A 152 -32.80 -6.33 9.54
N TRP A 153 -31.85 -5.68 8.88
CA TRP A 153 -30.48 -5.56 9.36
C TRP A 153 -30.39 -4.60 10.54
N GLN A 154 -29.79 -5.06 11.63
CA GLN A 154 -29.55 -4.30 12.86
C GLN A 154 -28.04 -4.19 13.11
N THR A 155 -27.63 -3.08 13.72
CA THR A 155 -26.24 -2.81 14.11
C THR A 155 -26.19 -2.54 15.61
N GLN A 156 -25.34 -3.27 16.33
CA GLN A 156 -25.14 -3.10 17.77
C GLN A 156 -23.66 -2.84 18.07
N ASN A 157 -23.40 -1.77 18.84
CA ASN A 157 -22.06 -1.50 19.38
C ASN A 157 -21.89 -2.21 20.74
N ILE A 158 -20.83 -3.00 20.87
CA ILE A 158 -20.47 -3.77 22.06
C ILE A 158 -19.15 -3.21 22.61
N PRO A 159 -19.12 -2.66 23.83
CA PRO A 159 -17.88 -2.21 24.45
C PRO A 159 -16.84 -3.33 24.52
N GLU A 160 -15.55 -3.03 24.31
CA GLU A 160 -14.49 -4.05 24.33
C GLU A 160 -14.45 -4.85 25.65
N SER A 161 -14.77 -4.20 26.79
CA SER A 161 -14.85 -4.87 28.09
C SER A 161 -15.97 -5.91 28.22
N GLU A 162 -16.98 -5.83 27.35
CA GLU A 162 -18.15 -6.71 27.34
C GLU A 162 -18.09 -7.75 26.21
N PHE A 163 -17.17 -7.57 25.26
CA PHE A 163 -16.99 -8.48 24.14
C PHE A 163 -16.50 -9.86 24.60
N ASN A 164 -17.12 -10.91 24.06
CA ASN A 164 -16.75 -12.28 24.34
C ASN A 164 -16.83 -13.12 23.07
N GLU A 165 -15.67 -13.52 22.57
CA GLU A 165 -15.51 -14.32 21.36
C GLU A 165 -16.22 -15.69 21.44
N GLU A 166 -16.30 -16.30 22.63
CA GLU A 166 -16.99 -17.59 22.83
C GLU A 166 -18.52 -17.50 22.64
N LYS A 167 -19.07 -16.29 22.69
CA LYS A 167 -20.51 -16.04 22.51
C LYS A 167 -20.85 -15.60 21.09
N MET A 168 -19.86 -15.50 20.20
CA MET A 168 -20.09 -15.11 18.82
C MET A 168 -20.91 -16.18 18.10
N GLU A 169 -21.95 -15.74 17.41
CA GLU A 169 -22.72 -16.58 16.51
C GLU A 169 -21.93 -16.78 15.22
N GLU A 170 -21.73 -18.03 14.79
CA GLU A 170 -20.89 -18.37 13.62
C GLU A 170 -21.38 -17.72 12.30
N TRP A 171 -22.63 -17.29 12.25
CA TRP A 171 -23.28 -16.70 11.09
C TRP A 171 -23.38 -15.17 11.15
N ALA A 172 -22.95 -14.54 12.24
CA ALA A 172 -23.02 -13.10 12.42
C ALA A 172 -21.64 -12.44 12.26
N ASP A 173 -21.66 -11.22 11.73
CA ASP A 173 -20.46 -10.47 11.43
C ASP A 173 -20.10 -9.55 12.61
N TYR A 174 -18.86 -9.69 13.10
CA TYR A 174 -18.32 -8.87 14.18
C TYR A 174 -17.06 -8.15 13.70
N TYR A 175 -17.08 -6.83 13.80
CA TYR A 175 -15.96 -5.99 13.38
C TYR A 175 -15.40 -5.23 14.57
N LYS A 176 -14.09 -5.38 14.84
CA LYS A 176 -13.41 -4.52 15.80
C LYS A 176 -13.23 -3.13 15.20
N CYS A 177 -13.56 -2.09 15.95
CA CYS A 177 -13.42 -0.70 15.58
C CYS A 177 -12.67 0.08 16.67
N ARG A 178 -11.95 1.11 16.27
CA ARG A 178 -11.33 2.10 17.17
C ARG A 178 -11.92 3.46 16.93
N TYR A 179 -11.94 4.29 17.95
CA TYR A 179 -12.53 5.62 17.84
C TYR A 179 -11.75 6.66 18.63
N LEU A 180 -11.79 7.88 18.12
CA LEU A 180 -11.31 9.08 18.80
C LEU A 180 -12.53 9.95 19.12
N ASP A 181 -12.69 10.27 20.40
CA ASP A 181 -13.78 11.06 20.99
C ASP A 181 -15.20 10.45 20.87
N ASP A 182 -15.64 10.00 19.70
CA ASP A 182 -16.99 9.47 19.41
C ASP A 182 -16.96 8.24 18.48
N TYR A 183 -17.90 7.31 18.69
CA TYR A 183 -18.14 6.16 17.81
C TYR A 183 -18.47 6.56 16.37
N GLU A 184 -19.06 7.73 16.14
CA GLU A 184 -19.31 8.24 14.78
C GLU A 184 -18.02 8.51 13.99
N ASN A 185 -16.90 8.76 14.69
CA ASN A 185 -15.56 8.91 14.11
C ASN A 185 -14.74 7.63 14.20
N SER A 186 -15.40 6.47 14.26
CA SER A 186 -14.73 5.19 14.36
C SER A 186 -14.15 4.71 13.03
N VAL A 187 -13.11 3.90 13.14
CA VAL A 187 -12.41 3.27 12.03
C VAL A 187 -12.36 1.78 12.31
N HIS A 188 -12.71 0.96 11.32
CA HIS A 188 -12.53 -0.48 11.41
C HIS A 188 -11.05 -0.81 11.67
N GLU A 189 -10.78 -1.78 12.54
CA GLU A 189 -9.40 -2.18 12.87
C GLU A 189 -8.62 -2.51 11.60
N SER A 190 -9.25 -3.15 10.61
CA SER A 190 -8.66 -3.50 9.31
C SER A 190 -8.33 -2.31 8.39
N GLY A 191 -8.80 -1.10 8.71
CA GLY A 191 -8.54 0.14 7.97
C GLY A 191 -7.57 1.09 8.67
N LEU A 192 -7.08 0.75 9.86
CA LEU A 192 -6.24 1.64 10.68
C LEU A 192 -4.95 2.07 9.98
N ALA A 193 -4.25 1.15 9.31
CA ALA A 193 -3.01 1.46 8.61
C ALA A 193 -3.24 2.50 7.49
N GLY A 194 -4.41 2.47 6.84
CA GLY A 194 -4.78 3.47 5.83
C GLY A 194 -5.07 4.84 6.44
N VAL A 195 -5.79 4.89 7.57
CA VAL A 195 -6.07 6.15 8.27
C VAL A 195 -4.79 6.79 8.79
N ILE A 196 -3.95 6.03 9.49
CA ILE A 196 -2.68 6.54 10.02
C ILE A 196 -1.76 7.01 8.89
N LEU A 197 -1.70 6.26 7.78
CA LEU A 197 -0.94 6.69 6.60
C LEU A 197 -1.47 8.01 6.04
N ASN A 198 -2.78 8.17 5.90
CA ASN A 198 -3.37 9.41 5.38
C ASN A 198 -3.12 10.61 6.30
N GLU A 199 -3.19 10.42 7.63
CA GLU A 199 -2.85 11.46 8.60
C GLU A 199 -1.38 11.87 8.51
N LEU A 200 -0.47 10.89 8.40
CA LEU A 200 0.96 11.16 8.19
C LEU A 200 1.19 11.97 6.90
N LEU A 201 0.57 11.56 5.79
CA LEU A 201 0.69 12.27 4.51
C LEU A 201 0.13 13.70 4.61
N PHE A 202 -0.99 13.88 5.31
CA PHE A 202 -1.57 15.21 5.55
C PHE A 202 -0.66 16.08 6.41
N GLU A 203 -0.03 15.54 7.46
CA GLU A 203 0.94 16.28 8.28
C GLU A 203 2.17 16.70 7.45
N MET A 204 2.68 15.81 6.60
CA MET A 204 3.85 16.11 5.77
C MET A 204 3.58 17.14 4.68
N PHE A 205 2.43 17.03 4.01
CA PHE A 205 2.14 17.85 2.84
C PHE A 205 1.21 19.02 3.13
N GLN A 206 0.55 19.07 4.29
CA GLN A 206 -0.39 20.12 4.67
C GLN A 206 -1.51 20.32 3.62
N MET A 207 -1.88 19.25 2.91
CA MET A 207 -2.93 19.23 1.90
C MET A 207 -3.47 17.81 1.70
N GLU A 208 -4.65 17.71 1.11
CA GLU A 208 -5.30 16.43 0.76
C GLU A 208 -4.51 15.70 -0.34
N TYR A 209 -3.39 15.10 0.04
CA TYR A 209 -2.72 14.09 -0.74
C TYR A 209 -3.35 12.75 -0.38
N THR A 210 -4.20 12.23 -1.26
CA THR A 210 -4.68 10.85 -1.16
C THR A 210 -3.97 10.02 -2.21
N LEU A 211 -3.65 8.77 -1.88
CA LEU A 211 -3.12 7.79 -2.84
C LEU A 211 -4.09 7.52 -4.01
N ASP A 212 -5.33 8.01 -3.90
CA ASP A 212 -6.41 7.85 -4.88
C ASP A 212 -6.52 9.03 -5.86
N ASN A 213 -5.92 10.20 -5.58
CA ASN A 213 -6.07 11.40 -6.40
C ASN A 213 -4.75 11.81 -7.06
N LEU A 214 -4.78 11.94 -8.39
CA LEU A 214 -3.66 12.44 -9.18
C LEU A 214 -3.34 13.91 -8.84
N TYR A 215 -2.06 14.18 -8.58
CA TYR A 215 -1.56 15.56 -8.60
C TYR A 215 -1.53 16.11 -10.01
N ARG A 216 -1.87 17.41 -10.13
CA ARG A 216 -1.86 18.14 -11.42
C ARG A 216 -0.50 18.10 -12.12
N GLU A 217 0.60 17.97 -11.37
CA GLU A 217 1.96 17.87 -11.92
C GLU A 217 2.57 16.51 -11.55
N THR A 218 2.18 15.47 -12.32
CA THR A 218 2.82 14.15 -12.24
C THR A 218 3.73 13.94 -13.43
N PHE A 219 4.98 13.57 -13.17
CA PHE A 219 5.97 13.23 -14.19
C PHE A 219 5.98 11.73 -14.47
N LEU A 220 6.13 11.36 -15.74
CA LEU A 220 6.06 9.98 -16.20
C LEU A 220 7.33 9.56 -16.92
N TYR A 221 7.89 8.43 -16.49
CA TYR A 221 9.13 7.90 -17.04
C TYR A 221 9.08 6.37 -17.19
N SER A 222 9.95 5.83 -18.04
CA SER A 222 10.22 4.39 -18.13
C SER A 222 11.67 4.08 -18.39
N THR A 223 12.11 2.88 -18.05
CA THR A 223 13.44 2.38 -18.44
C THR A 223 13.54 1.92 -19.90
N LEU A 224 12.40 1.87 -20.61
CA LEU A 224 12.34 1.55 -22.03
C LEU A 224 12.48 2.80 -22.90
N SER A 225 13.28 2.70 -23.96
CA SER A 225 13.63 3.81 -24.88
C SER A 225 12.58 4.13 -25.95
N GLY A 226 11.34 3.63 -25.84
CA GLY A 226 10.27 3.91 -26.79
C GLY A 226 8.90 3.48 -26.30
N PRO A 227 7.81 3.98 -26.91
CA PRO A 227 6.46 3.54 -26.59
C PRO A 227 6.34 2.04 -26.89
N GLN A 228 5.99 1.24 -25.89
CA GLN A 228 5.50 -0.11 -26.14
C GLN A 228 4.26 0.05 -27.03
N GLN A 229 4.36 -0.37 -28.29
CA GLN A 229 3.17 -0.68 -29.07
C GLN A 229 2.36 -1.64 -28.23
N SER A 230 1.13 -1.26 -27.90
CA SER A 230 0.19 -2.10 -27.17
C SER A 230 0.14 -3.46 -27.85
N LYS A 231 0.83 -4.46 -27.30
CA LYS A 231 0.55 -5.85 -27.62
C LYS A 231 -0.80 -6.14 -26.97
N GLN A 232 -1.86 -5.74 -27.65
CA GLN A 232 -3.17 -6.35 -27.48
C GLN A 232 -2.97 -7.85 -27.61
N SER A 233 -3.00 -8.54 -26.46
CA SER A 233 -3.44 -9.91 -26.28
C SER A 233 -3.37 -10.80 -27.53
N HIS A 234 -2.20 -11.35 -27.82
CA HIS A 234 -2.15 -12.74 -28.32
C HIS A 234 -2.33 -13.70 -27.13
N ALA A 235 -3.42 -13.54 -26.39
CA ALA A 235 -3.91 -14.51 -25.42
C ALA A 235 -5.01 -15.35 -26.09
N LYS A 236 -4.63 -16.06 -27.15
CA LYS A 236 -5.37 -17.21 -27.67
C LYS A 236 -4.38 -18.17 -28.29
N GLN A 237 -3.75 -18.98 -27.43
CA GLN A 237 -3.33 -20.37 -27.67
C GLN A 237 -2.23 -20.73 -26.67
N ASN A 238 -2.62 -21.36 -25.56
CA ASN A 238 -1.98 -22.57 -24.99
C ASN A 238 -2.41 -22.82 -23.53
N SER A 239 -3.73 -22.81 -23.26
CA SER A 239 -4.32 -23.31 -22.01
C SER A 239 -5.12 -24.60 -22.22
N LYS A 240 -4.59 -25.59 -22.96
CA LYS A 240 -5.25 -26.91 -23.06
C LYS A 240 -4.35 -28.16 -23.03
N SER A 241 -3.01 -28.05 -23.06
CA SER A 241 -2.13 -29.24 -23.06
C SER A 241 -1.60 -29.66 -21.67
N SER A 242 -1.78 -28.83 -20.64
CA SER A 242 -1.24 -29.09 -19.28
C SER A 242 -2.22 -29.82 -18.35
N LEU A 243 -3.53 -29.58 -18.48
CA LEU A 243 -4.57 -30.17 -17.61
C LEU A 243 -4.93 -31.62 -17.98
N TRP A 244 -4.88 -32.01 -19.26
CA TRP A 244 -5.16 -33.39 -19.70
C TRP A 244 -4.06 -34.39 -19.32
N ARG A 245 -2.80 -33.93 -19.19
CA ARG A 245 -1.68 -34.76 -18.70
C ARG A 245 -1.70 -34.98 -17.19
N LYS A 246 -2.32 -34.08 -16.42
CA LYS A 246 -2.46 -34.24 -14.95
C LYS A 246 -3.68 -35.08 -14.56
N LEU A 247 -4.73 -35.12 -15.38
CA LEU A 247 -5.92 -35.95 -15.13
C LEU A 247 -5.76 -37.43 -15.51
N THR A 248 -4.87 -37.77 -16.45
CA THR A 248 -4.60 -39.17 -16.84
C THR A 248 -3.64 -39.90 -15.91
N ALA A 249 -2.90 -39.19 -15.05
CA ALA A 249 -2.02 -39.77 -14.05
C ALA A 249 -2.74 -40.26 -12.77
N LEU A 250 -4.02 -39.91 -12.59
CA LEU A 250 -4.83 -40.29 -11.43
C LEU A 250 -5.77 -41.49 -11.69
N PHE A 251 -5.85 -42.00 -12.93
CA PHE A 251 -6.70 -43.15 -13.28
C PHE A 251 -5.94 -44.38 -13.81
N ASN A 252 -4.60 -44.37 -13.76
CA ASN A 252 -3.80 -45.57 -13.99
C ASN A 252 -3.23 -46.08 -12.65
N LYS A 253 -4.05 -46.82 -11.92
CA LYS A 253 -3.65 -47.89 -11.02
C LYS A 253 -4.37 -49.15 -11.47
#